data_AF-A0A351F5J1-F1
#
_entry.id   AF-A0A351F5J1-F1
#
_cell.length_a   1.000
_cell.length_b   1.000
_cell.length_c   1.000
_cell.angle_alpha   90.00
_cell.angle_beta   90.00
_cell.angle_gamma   90.00
#
_symmetry.space_group_name_H-M   'P 1'
#
loop_
_entity.id
_entity.type
_entity.pdbx_description
1 polymer ?
#
loop_
_entity_poly.entity_id
_entity_poly.type
_entity_poly.pdbx_seq_one_letter_code
_entity_poly.pdbx_strand_id
1 'polypeptide(L)'
;METKERKIVDSVEALEETLASVKEAQKKFSTYTQEQVDKIFLAAAIAANQARIPLAKMAVEETGMGVVEDKVIKNNYAAEYIYNAYKHTKTCGVIEEDKAYGIKKIAEPIGVIAAVIPTTNPTSTAIFKCLIALKTRNAIIISPHP
;
A
#
# COMPACT_ATOMS: atom_id res chain seq x y z
N MET A 1 -17.05 10.71 -7.87
CA MET A 1 -15.67 10.45 -8.31
C MET A 1 -15.77 9.48 -9.46
N GLU A 2 -15.49 9.93 -10.69
CA GLU A 2 -15.41 9.02 -11.83
C GLU A 2 -14.29 8.01 -11.56
N THR A 3 -14.66 6.75 -11.39
CA THR A 3 -13.74 5.62 -11.46
C THR A 3 -13.24 5.54 -12.90
N LYS A 4 -12.10 6.19 -13.19
CA LYS A 4 -11.34 5.86 -14.39
C LYS A 4 -11.04 4.37 -14.35
N GLU A 5 -11.62 3.63 -15.28
CA GLU A 5 -11.36 2.21 -15.48
C GLU A 5 -9.83 2.03 -15.65
N ARG A 6 -9.20 1.32 -14.72
CA ARG A 6 -7.76 1.06 -14.81
C ARG A 6 -7.57 -0.05 -15.83
N LYS A 7 -6.84 0.23 -16.90
CA LYS A 7 -6.46 -0.77 -17.91
C LYS A 7 -5.68 -1.90 -17.24
N ILE A 8 -5.98 -3.13 -17.63
CA ILE A 8 -5.19 -4.32 -17.27
C ILE A 8 -3.81 -4.16 -17.94
N VAL A 9 -2.76 -4.55 -17.22
CA VAL A 9 -1.39 -4.55 -17.73
C VAL A 9 -1.06 -5.96 -18.20
N ASP A 10 -1.22 -6.22 -19.49
CA ASP A 10 -1.04 -7.52 -20.14
C ASP A 10 0.06 -7.53 -21.22
N SER A 11 0.65 -6.37 -21.52
CA SER A 11 1.80 -6.23 -22.44
C SER A 11 2.93 -5.40 -21.82
N VAL A 12 4.12 -5.47 -22.44
CA VAL A 12 5.29 -4.67 -22.03
C VAL A 12 5.01 -3.18 -22.22
N GLU A 13 4.34 -2.81 -23.32
CA GLU A 13 3.98 -1.43 -23.63
C GLU A 13 3.00 -0.88 -22.59
N ALA A 14 1.97 -1.66 -22.22
CA ALA A 14 1.03 -1.28 -21.16
C ALA A 14 1.72 -1.13 -19.80
N LEU A 15 2.74 -1.95 -19.52
CA LEU A 15 3.56 -1.85 -18.32
C LEU A 15 4.40 -0.58 -18.31
N GLU A 16 5.02 -0.23 -19.43
CA GLU A 16 5.82 1.00 -19.57
C GLU A 16 4.96 2.25 -19.38
N GLU A 17 3.77 2.30 -20.01
CA GLU A 17 2.80 3.39 -19.82
C GLU A 17 2.37 3.52 -18.36
N THR A 18 2.05 2.39 -17.72
CA THR A 18 1.65 2.35 -16.31
C THR A 18 2.79 2.81 -15.41
N LEU A 19 4.01 2.33 -15.65
CA LEU A 19 5.19 2.69 -14.87
C LEU A 19 5.49 4.19 -14.98
N ALA A 20 5.36 4.78 -16.17
CA ALA A 20 5.52 6.22 -16.36
C ALA A 20 4.48 7.02 -15.55
N SER A 21 3.21 6.63 -15.63
CA SER A 21 2.13 7.26 -14.86
C SER A 21 2.35 7.16 -13.34
N VAL A 22 2.76 5.98 -12.87
CA VAL A 22 3.01 5.70 -11.45
C VAL A 22 4.24 6.47 -10.94
N LYS A 23 5.30 6.62 -11.74
CA LYS A 23 6.46 7.47 -11.41
C LYS A 23 6.06 8.93 -11.24
N GLU A 24 5.24 9.47 -12.14
CA GLU A 24 4.74 10.84 -12.03
C GLU A 24 3.84 11.04 -10.79
N ALA A 25 3.00 10.06 -10.48
CA ALA A 25 2.21 10.08 -9.25
C ALA A 25 3.10 10.05 -8.00
N GLN A 26 4.14 9.21 -8.00
CA GLN A 26 5.09 9.11 -6.89
C GLN A 26 5.87 10.41 -6.67
N LYS A 27 6.30 11.06 -7.75
CA LYS A 27 7.01 12.35 -7.70
C LYS A 27 6.15 13.45 -7.07
N LYS A 28 4.84 13.44 -7.32
CA LYS A 28 3.90 14.34 -6.64
C LYS A 28 3.68 13.93 -5.18
N PHE A 29 3.65 12.63 -4.91
CA PHE A 29 3.37 12.11 -3.58
C PHE A 29 4.57 12.26 -2.61
N SER A 30 5.81 12.28 -3.13
CA SER A 30 7.02 12.48 -2.33
C SER A 30 7.07 13.84 -1.63
N THR A 31 6.36 14.85 -2.15
CA THR A 31 6.32 16.21 -1.58
C THR A 31 5.26 16.38 -0.48
N TYR A 32 4.48 15.35 -0.18
CA TYR A 32 3.39 15.44 0.79
C TYR A 32 3.93 15.55 2.22
N THR A 33 3.23 16.33 3.04
CA THR A 33 3.56 16.46 4.47
C THR A 33 3.18 15.20 5.24
N GLN A 34 3.73 15.05 6.45
CA GLN A 34 3.41 13.91 7.31
C GLN A 34 1.90 13.82 7.57
N GLU A 35 1.23 14.95 7.81
CA GLU A 35 -0.21 15.02 8.08
C GLU A 35 -1.05 14.57 6.87
N GLN A 36 -0.63 14.96 5.66
CA GLN A 36 -1.28 14.54 4.42
C GLN A 36 -1.14 13.03 4.21
N VAL A 37 0.07 12.50 4.42
CA VAL A 37 0.37 11.06 4.35
C VAL A 37 -0.44 10.29 5.39
N ASP A 38 -0.52 10.79 6.62
CA ASP A 38 -1.23 10.13 7.72
C ASP A 38 -2.76 10.11 7.48
N LYS A 39 -3.30 11.19 6.89
CA LYS A 39 -4.70 11.24 6.46
C LYS A 39 -5.01 10.20 5.39
N ILE A 40 -4.13 10.05 4.39
CA ILE A 40 -4.27 9.04 3.33
C ILE A 40 -4.16 7.63 3.93
N PHE A 41 -3.18 7.41 4.81
CA PHE A 41 -2.94 6.14 5.47
C PHE A 41 -4.14 5.68 6.30
N LEU A 42 -4.73 6.59 7.09
CA LEU A 42 -5.96 6.33 7.85
C LEU A 42 -7.14 5.99 6.92
N ALA A 43 -7.39 6.81 5.89
CA ALA A 43 -8.51 6.60 4.99
C ALA A 43 -8.41 5.25 4.24
N ALA A 44 -7.21 4.91 3.77
CA ALA A 44 -6.95 3.64 3.10
C ALA A 44 -7.14 2.44 4.05
N ALA A 45 -6.65 2.53 5.29
CA ALA A 45 -6.79 1.47 6.28
C ALA A 45 -8.26 1.24 6.68
N ILE A 46 -9.04 2.31 6.87
CA ILE A 46 -10.48 2.20 7.14
C ILE A 46 -11.21 1.51 5.98
N ALA A 47 -10.96 1.95 4.75
CA ALA A 47 -11.60 1.37 3.58
C ALA A 47 -11.27 -0.12 3.42
N ALA A 48 -10.00 -0.50 3.61
CA ALA A 48 -9.56 -1.89 3.59
C ALA A 48 -10.23 -2.73 4.68
N ASN A 49 -10.35 -2.19 5.90
CA ASN A 49 -11.00 -2.91 7.00
C ASN A 49 -12.51 -3.07 6.79
N GLN A 50 -13.19 -2.05 6.25
CA GLN A 50 -14.61 -2.13 5.89
C GLN A 50 -14.86 -3.18 4.79
N ALA A 51 -13.92 -3.32 3.85
CA ALA A 51 -13.99 -4.30 2.76
C ALA A 51 -13.49 -5.71 3.15
N ARG A 52 -13.16 -5.99 4.42
CA ARG A 52 -12.53 -7.26 4.83
C ARG A 52 -13.35 -8.51 4.47
N ILE A 53 -14.68 -8.45 4.58
CA ILE A 53 -15.61 -9.55 4.30
C ILE A 53 -15.76 -9.79 2.80
N PRO A 54 -16.13 -8.79 1.97
CA PRO A 54 -16.25 -9.02 0.53
C PRO A 54 -14.93 -9.48 -0.09
N LEU A 55 -13.79 -8.90 0.30
CA LEU A 55 -12.48 -9.33 -0.18
C LEU A 55 -12.13 -10.76 0.23
N ALA A 56 -12.46 -11.17 1.46
CA ALA A 56 -12.23 -12.54 1.91
C ALA A 56 -13.06 -13.57 1.11
N LYS A 57 -14.33 -13.25 0.82
CA LYS A 57 -15.20 -14.10 -0.01
C LYS A 57 -14.65 -14.24 -1.43
N MET A 58 -14.31 -13.12 -2.08
CA MET A 58 -13.70 -13.12 -3.40
C MET A 58 -12.44 -13.98 -3.45
N ALA A 59 -11.55 -13.84 -2.45
CA ALA A 59 -10.32 -14.61 -2.40
C ALA A 59 -10.57 -16.13 -2.25
N VAL A 60 -11.57 -16.56 -1.49
CA VAL A 60 -11.92 -17.99 -1.38
C VAL A 60 -12.56 -18.48 -2.67
N GLU A 61 -13.48 -17.71 -3.26
CA GLU A 61 -14.17 -18.04 -4.50
C GLU A 61 -13.22 -18.20 -5.69
N GLU A 62 -12.28 -17.27 -5.85
CA GLU A 62 -11.31 -17.28 -6.94
C GLU A 62 -10.24 -18.37 -6.77
N THR A 63 -9.71 -18.53 -5.55
CA THR A 63 -8.57 -19.46 -5.33
C THR A 63 -8.99 -20.88 -4.98
N GLY A 64 -10.22 -21.09 -4.51
CA GLY A 64 -10.67 -22.36 -3.93
C GLY A 64 -9.96 -22.76 -2.63
N MET A 65 -9.18 -21.85 -2.02
CA MET A 65 -8.31 -22.16 -0.87
C MET A 65 -8.68 -21.38 0.41
N GLY A 66 -8.75 -22.12 1.52
CA GLY A 66 -8.89 -21.57 2.87
C GLY A 66 -10.33 -21.32 3.29
N VAL A 67 -10.49 -20.65 4.44
CA VAL A 67 -11.78 -20.39 5.10
C VAL A 67 -12.04 -18.88 5.11
N VAL A 68 -13.28 -18.48 4.84
CA VAL A 68 -13.65 -17.05 4.71
C VAL A 68 -13.36 -16.31 6.02
N GLU A 69 -13.74 -16.88 7.16
CA GLU A 69 -13.57 -16.34 8.50
C GLU A 69 -12.09 -16.06 8.80
N ASP A 70 -11.20 -17.00 8.49
CA ASP A 70 -9.76 -16.82 8.67
C ASP A 70 -9.21 -15.72 7.76
N LYS A 71 -9.69 -15.63 6.52
CA LYS A 71 -9.30 -14.56 5.59
C LYS A 71 -9.84 -13.19 6.03
N VAL A 72 -11.01 -13.13 6.68
CA VAL A 72 -11.54 -11.90 7.30
C VAL A 72 -10.60 -11.42 8.41
N ILE A 73 -10.14 -12.34 9.27
CA ILE A 73 -9.18 -12.02 10.33
C ILE A 73 -7.85 -11.53 9.73
N LYS A 74 -7.34 -12.21 8.69
CA LYS A 74 -6.12 -11.78 7.98
C LYS A 74 -6.25 -10.40 7.35
N ASN A 75 -7.38 -10.10 6.72
CA ASN A 75 -7.65 -8.78 6.14
C ASN A 75 -7.75 -7.71 7.24
N ASN A 76 -8.41 -8.00 8.36
CA ASN A 76 -8.49 -7.11 9.51
C ASN A 76 -7.09 -6.81 10.08
N TYR A 77 -6.26 -7.84 10.25
CA TYR A 77 -4.88 -7.70 10.70
C TYR A 77 -4.08 -6.83 9.72
N ALA A 78 -4.15 -7.12 8.41
CA ALA A 78 -3.43 -6.35 7.40
C ALA A 78 -3.85 -4.87 7.34
N ALA A 79 -5.10 -4.54 7.70
CA ALA A 79 -5.60 -3.18 7.70
C ALA A 79 -5.42 -2.46 9.05
N GLU A 80 -6.15 -2.92 10.07
CA GLU A 80 -6.28 -2.23 11.36
C GLU A 80 -5.03 -2.36 12.23
N TYR A 81 -4.45 -3.56 12.30
CA TYR A 81 -3.26 -3.78 13.12
C TYR A 81 -2.06 -3.02 12.53
N ILE A 82 -1.87 -3.09 11.21
CA ILE A 82 -0.80 -2.38 10.50
C ILE A 82 -0.95 -0.87 10.63
N TYR A 83 -2.18 -0.34 10.52
CA TYR A 83 -2.42 1.07 10.78
C TYR A 83 -2.00 1.47 12.20
N ASN A 84 -2.46 0.73 13.22
CA ASN A 84 -2.14 1.05 14.60
C ASN A 84 -0.64 0.93 14.93
N ALA A 85 0.06 -0.03 14.32
CA ALA A 85 1.49 -0.21 14.50
C ALA A 85 2.30 0.98 13.96
N TYR A 86 1.90 1.58 12.84
CA TYR A 86 2.70 2.58 12.13
C TYR A 86 2.12 3.98 12.07
N LYS A 87 0.93 4.23 12.64
CA LYS A 87 0.27 5.55 12.56
C LYS A 87 1.13 6.70 13.05
N HIS A 88 1.96 6.49 14.07
CA HIS A 88 2.85 7.51 14.65
C HIS A 88 4.30 7.46 14.14
N THR A 89 4.62 6.53 13.24
CA THR A 89 5.98 6.46 12.65
C THR A 89 6.20 7.66 11.75
N LYS A 90 7.30 8.39 11.98
CA LYS A 90 7.73 9.48 11.11
C LYS A 90 8.37 8.92 9.84
N THR A 91 7.87 9.35 8.69
CA THR A 91 8.29 8.87 7.35
C THR A 91 8.54 10.01 6.36
N CYS A 92 8.38 11.26 6.82
CA CYS A 92 8.55 12.46 6.02
C CYS A 92 9.61 13.39 6.65
N GLY A 93 10.55 13.87 5.85
CA GLY A 93 11.53 14.87 6.27
C GLY A 93 12.48 14.37 7.35
N VAL A 94 12.87 15.26 8.27
CA VAL A 94 13.79 14.93 9.37
C VAL A 94 13.09 14.04 10.39
N ILE A 95 13.56 12.80 10.49
CA ILE A 95 13.01 11.80 11.42
C ILE A 95 13.80 11.74 12.73
N GLU A 96 15.06 12.15 12.70
CA GLU A 96 15.96 12.19 13.87
C GLU A 96 16.97 13.33 13.69
N GLU A 97 17.25 14.06 14.76
CA GLU A 97 18.25 15.13 14.80
C GLU A 97 19.07 15.00 16.08
N ASP A 98 20.38 14.83 15.93
CA ASP A 98 21.35 14.87 17.00
C ASP A 98 22.18 16.16 16.88
N LYS A 99 21.87 17.12 17.76
CA LYS A 99 22.54 18.43 17.76
C LYS A 99 23.96 18.37 18.35
N ALA A 100 24.25 17.40 19.22
CA ALA A 100 25.55 17.28 19.85
C ALA A 100 26.60 16.76 18.86
N TYR A 101 26.21 15.80 18.01
CA TYR A 101 27.07 15.25 16.96
C TYR A 101 26.86 15.93 15.59
N GLY A 102 25.88 16.84 15.46
CA GLY A 102 25.59 17.55 14.22
C GLY A 102 24.97 16.67 13.11
N ILE A 103 24.24 15.61 13.49
CA ILE A 103 23.70 14.60 12.57
C ILE A 103 22.19 14.80 12.38
N LYS A 104 21.70 14.66 11.14
CA LYS A 104 20.27 14.58 10.80
C LYS A 104 19.99 13.35 9.97
N LYS A 105 18.92 12.62 10.30
CA LYS A 105 18.39 11.54 9.48
C LYS A 105 17.13 12.04 8.77
N ILE A 106 17.14 11.99 7.45
CA ILE A 106 16.03 12.43 6.60
C ILE A 106 15.46 11.20 5.91
N ALA A 107 14.14 11.01 6.00
CA ALA A 107 13.44 9.94 5.31
C ALA A 107 13.12 10.35 3.87
N GLU A 108 13.56 9.54 2.92
CA GLU A 108 13.23 9.65 1.50
C GLU A 108 12.52 8.37 1.01
N PRO A 109 11.47 8.48 0.18
CA PRO A 109 10.88 7.31 -0.45
C PRO A 109 11.87 6.66 -1.42
N ILE A 110 11.79 5.35 -1.57
CA ILE A 110 12.58 4.59 -2.56
C ILE A 110 12.08 4.89 -3.99
N GLY A 111 10.78 5.18 -4.14
CA GLY A 111 10.14 5.48 -5.41
C GLY A 111 8.99 4.51 -5.70
N VAL A 112 9.13 3.73 -6.76
CA VAL A 112 8.12 2.76 -7.19
C VAL A 112 8.51 1.35 -6.73
N ILE A 113 7.59 0.68 -6.07
CA ILE A 113 7.75 -0.68 -5.55
C ILE A 113 7.01 -1.66 -6.46
N ALA A 114 7.71 -2.70 -6.92
CA ALA A 114 7.08 -3.87 -7.55
C ALA A 114 6.71 -4.89 -6.47
N ALA A 115 5.42 -5.25 -6.37
CA ALA A 115 4.90 -6.11 -5.33
C ALA A 115 4.30 -7.40 -5.91
N VAL A 116 5.04 -8.50 -5.76
CA VAL A 116 4.53 -9.85 -6.06
C VAL A 116 3.58 -10.31 -4.95
N ILE A 117 2.41 -10.83 -5.33
CA ILE A 117 1.35 -11.26 -4.41
C ILE A 117 1.09 -12.77 -4.55
N PRO A 118 1.15 -13.54 -3.45
CA PRO A 118 0.95 -14.99 -3.50
C PRO A 118 -0.55 -15.38 -3.48
N THR A 119 -0.88 -16.53 -4.08
CA THR A 119 -2.23 -17.12 -4.11
C THR A 119 -2.79 -17.46 -2.73
N THR A 120 -1.93 -17.74 -1.75
CA THR A 120 -2.36 -18.14 -0.40
C THR A 120 -2.96 -16.98 0.40
N ASN A 121 -2.46 -15.76 0.17
CA ASN A 121 -2.84 -14.55 0.90
C ASN A 121 -3.00 -13.35 -0.05
N PRO A 122 -3.90 -13.43 -1.06
CA PRO A 122 -3.93 -12.45 -2.15
C PRO A 122 -4.35 -11.06 -1.65
N THR A 123 -5.43 -11.00 -0.88
CA THR A 123 -6.00 -9.73 -0.40
C THR A 123 -5.22 -9.13 0.75
N SER A 124 -4.87 -9.92 1.77
CA SER A 124 -4.18 -9.42 2.95
C SER A 124 -2.77 -8.92 2.63
N THR A 125 -2.05 -9.60 1.72
CA THR A 125 -0.72 -9.15 1.27
C THR A 125 -0.82 -7.86 0.46
N ALA A 126 -1.81 -7.76 -0.43
CA ALA A 126 -2.04 -6.53 -1.19
C ALA A 126 -2.36 -5.34 -0.27
N ILE A 127 -3.28 -5.53 0.70
CA ILE A 127 -3.62 -4.50 1.70
C ILE A 127 -2.38 -4.07 2.47
N PHE A 128 -1.64 -5.02 3.05
CA PHE A 128 -0.44 -4.74 3.84
C PHE A 128 0.59 -3.93 3.05
N LYS A 129 0.96 -4.41 1.85
CA LYS A 129 1.99 -3.77 1.01
C LYS A 129 1.55 -2.38 0.53
N CYS A 130 0.28 -2.20 0.19
CA CYS A 130 -0.25 -0.89 -0.18
C CYS A 130 -0.20 0.10 0.98
N LEU A 131 -0.61 -0.32 2.18
CA LEU A 131 -0.64 0.56 3.35
C LEU A 131 0.75 1.04 3.74
N ILE A 132 1.75 0.16 3.77
CA ILE A 132 3.13 0.57 4.08
C ILE A 132 3.76 1.41 2.96
N ALA A 133 3.43 1.14 1.69
CA ALA A 133 3.88 1.96 0.57
C ALA A 133 3.33 3.39 0.66
N LEU A 134 2.04 3.52 0.97
CA LEU A 134 1.40 4.83 1.19
C LEU A 134 2.01 5.57 2.38
N LYS A 135 2.19 4.90 3.53
CA LYS A 135 2.78 5.51 4.72
C LYS A 135 4.21 6.02 4.48
N THR A 136 4.91 5.49 3.48
CA THR A 136 6.30 5.84 3.17
C THR A 136 6.47 6.68 1.89
N ARG A 137 5.38 7.27 1.36
CA ARG A 137 5.39 8.10 0.13
C ARG A 137 5.90 7.37 -1.12
N ASN A 138 5.79 6.05 -1.14
CA ASN A 138 6.10 5.22 -2.29
C ASN A 138 4.84 5.01 -3.14
N ALA A 139 5.06 4.77 -4.43
CA ALA A 139 4.04 4.17 -5.27
C ALA A 139 4.28 2.67 -5.41
N ILE A 140 3.24 1.91 -5.76
CA ILE A 140 3.28 0.46 -5.79
C ILE A 140 2.56 -0.07 -7.04
N ILE A 141 3.17 -1.04 -7.71
CA ILE A 141 2.56 -1.83 -8.78
C ILE A 141 2.46 -3.27 -8.29
N ILE A 142 1.27 -3.85 -8.38
CA ILE A 142 1.00 -5.21 -7.92
C ILE A 142 1.10 -6.18 -9.10
N SER A 143 1.85 -7.26 -8.92
CA SER A 143 1.88 -8.42 -9.79
C SER A 143 1.24 -9.59 -9.04
N PRO A 144 -0.04 -9.91 -9.32
CA PRO A 144 -0.73 -11.02 -8.70
C PRO A 144 -0.23 -12.36 -9.26
N HIS A 145 -0.39 -13.43 -8.48
CA HIS A 145 -0.36 -14.77 -9.05
C HIS A 145 -1.53 -14.95 -10.03
N PRO A 146 -1.35 -15.69 -11.15
CA PRO A 146 -2.44 -16.02 -12.08
C PRO A 146 -3.62 -16.73 -11.44
#